data_AF-H9FJR3-F1
#
_entry.id   AF-H9FJR3-F1
#
_cell.length_a   1.000
_cell.length_b   1.000
_cell.length_c   1.000
_cell.angle_alpha   90.00
_cell.angle_beta   90.00
_cell.angle_gamma   90.00
#
_symmetry.space_group_name_H-M   'P 1'
#
loop_
_entity.id
_entity.type
_entity.pdbx_description
1 polymer ?
#
loop_
_entity_poly.entity_id
_entity_poly.type
_entity_poly.pdbx_seq_one_letter_code
_entity_poly.pdbx_strand_id
1 'polypeptide(L)'
;VEREKEREKLREEKRKYVEYLKQWSKPREDMECDDLKELPEPTPVKTRLPPEIFGDALMVLEFLNAFGELFDLQDEFPDGVTLEVLEEALVGNDSEGPLCELLFFFLTAIFQAIAEEEEEVAKEQLTDADTKDLTEALDEDADP
;
A
#
# COMPACT_ATOMS: atom_id res chain seq x y z
N VAL A 1 -60.38 -10.51 -33.82
CA VAL A 1 -59.92 -11.85 -33.39
C VAL A 1 -58.46 -12.13 -33.77
N GLU A 2 -58.08 -12.41 -35.03
CA GLU A 2 -56.66 -12.75 -35.35
C GLU A 2 -55.67 -11.59 -35.12
N ARG A 3 -55.99 -10.40 -35.62
CA ARG A 3 -55.20 -9.17 -35.39
C ARG A 3 -55.07 -8.79 -33.90
N GLU A 4 -56.05 -9.17 -33.08
CA GLU A 4 -56.01 -8.91 -31.63
C GLU A 4 -55.12 -9.92 -30.91
N LYS A 5 -55.19 -11.20 -31.30
CA LYS A 5 -54.28 -12.25 -30.81
C LYS A 5 -52.82 -11.93 -31.16
N GLU A 6 -52.55 -11.42 -32.35
CA GLU A 6 -51.21 -10.99 -32.76
C GLU A 6 -50.69 -9.80 -31.93
N ARG A 7 -51.55 -8.79 -31.71
CA ARG A 7 -51.22 -7.65 -30.84
C ARG A 7 -50.96 -8.06 -29.39
N GLU A 8 -51.68 -9.05 -28.88
CA GLU A 8 -51.49 -9.58 -27.54
C GLU A 8 -50.17 -10.34 -27.41
N LYS A 9 -49.83 -11.19 -28.38
CA LYS A 9 -48.51 -11.87 -28.45
C LYS A 9 -47.36 -10.88 -28.44
N LEU A 10 -47.43 -9.82 -29.27
CA LEU A 10 -46.38 -8.80 -29.32
C LEU A 10 -46.22 -8.05 -27.99
N ARG A 11 -47.33 -7.80 -27.26
CA ARG A 11 -47.28 -7.18 -25.94
C ARG A 11 -46.65 -8.10 -24.90
N GLU A 12 -46.93 -9.40 -24.97
CA GLU A 12 -46.35 -10.40 -24.08
C GLU A 12 -44.85 -10.57 -24.34
N GLU A 13 -44.43 -10.67 -25.60
CA GLU A 13 -43.03 -10.74 -26.01
C GLU A 13 -42.25 -9.50 -25.57
N LYS A 14 -42.82 -8.30 -25.78
CA LYS A 14 -42.23 -7.06 -25.29
C LYS A 14 -42.09 -7.04 -23.76
N ARG A 15 -43.09 -7.56 -23.03
CA ARG A 15 -43.04 -7.66 -21.57
C ARG A 15 -41.93 -8.60 -21.11
N LYS A 16 -41.84 -9.79 -21.71
CA LYS A 16 -40.78 -10.78 -21.44
C LYS A 16 -39.39 -10.21 -21.71
N TYR A 17 -39.22 -9.50 -22.82
CA TYR A 17 -37.94 -8.88 -23.18
C TYR A 17 -37.53 -7.78 -22.17
N VAL A 18 -38.48 -6.93 -21.75
CA VAL A 18 -38.22 -5.90 -20.72
C VAL A 18 -37.86 -6.54 -19.37
N GLU A 19 -38.53 -7.63 -18.99
CA GLU A 19 -38.24 -8.35 -17.75
C GLU A 19 -36.86 -9.03 -17.79
N TYR A 20 -36.50 -9.63 -18.92
CA TYR A 20 -35.16 -10.16 -19.16
C TYR A 20 -34.09 -9.07 -19.05
N LEU A 21 -34.27 -7.92 -19.71
CA LEU A 21 -33.32 -6.81 -19.62
C LEU A 21 -33.20 -6.28 -18.18
N LYS A 22 -34.30 -6.23 -17.43
CA LYS A 22 -34.30 -5.82 -16.03
C LYS A 22 -33.53 -6.79 -15.14
N GLN A 23 -33.55 -8.09 -15.45
CA GLN A 23 -32.75 -9.10 -14.74
C GLN A 23 -31.28 -9.02 -15.16
N TRP A 24 -31.01 -8.88 -16.45
CA TRP A 24 -29.67 -8.72 -17.01
C TRP A 24 -28.95 -7.49 -16.46
N SER A 25 -29.67 -6.37 -16.25
CA SER A 25 -29.09 -5.13 -15.74
C SER A 25 -28.91 -5.09 -14.22
N LYS A 26 -29.26 -6.15 -13.49
CA LYS A 26 -28.99 -6.19 -12.05
C LYS A 26 -27.49 -6.30 -11.82
N PRO A 27 -26.94 -5.67 -10.77
CA PRO A 27 -25.61 -5.99 -10.29
C PRO A 27 -25.51 -7.49 -10.04
N ARG A 28 -24.47 -8.10 -10.60
CA ARG A 28 -24.15 -9.53 -10.51
C ARG A 28 -22.67 -9.66 -10.18
N GLU A 29 -22.28 -10.81 -9.65
CA GLU A 29 -20.87 -11.08 -9.41
C GLU A 29 -20.14 -11.14 -10.76
N ASP A 30 -18.89 -10.68 -10.81
CA ASP A 30 -18.08 -10.71 -12.04
C ASP A 30 -17.96 -12.13 -12.61
N MET A 31 -17.86 -13.14 -11.74
CA MET A 31 -17.81 -14.56 -12.10
C MET A 31 -19.12 -15.09 -12.72
N GLU A 32 -20.23 -14.37 -12.56
CA GLU A 32 -21.55 -14.69 -13.13
C GLU A 32 -21.82 -13.95 -14.46
N CYS A 33 -20.86 -13.17 -14.95
CA CYS A 33 -20.98 -12.47 -16.23
C CYS A 33 -20.70 -13.42 -17.40
N ASP A 34 -21.70 -13.65 -18.25
CA ASP A 34 -21.55 -14.44 -19.48
C ASP A 34 -20.77 -13.71 -20.61
N ASP A 35 -20.39 -12.44 -20.38
CA ASP A 35 -19.73 -11.54 -21.33
C ASP A 35 -18.29 -11.16 -20.93
N LEU A 36 -17.69 -11.91 -20.00
CA LEU A 36 -16.28 -11.76 -19.65
C LEU A 36 -15.39 -11.91 -20.89
N LYS A 37 -14.41 -11.01 -21.00
CA LYS A 37 -13.40 -11.05 -22.06
C LYS A 37 -12.11 -11.62 -21.48
N GLU A 38 -11.35 -12.29 -22.33
CA GLU A 38 -9.99 -12.68 -21.98
C GLU A 38 -9.17 -11.44 -21.61
N LEU A 39 -8.35 -11.58 -20.57
CA LEU A 39 -7.39 -10.55 -20.22
C LEU A 39 -6.42 -10.36 -21.40
N PRO A 40 -5.97 -9.11 -21.65
CA PRO A 40 -4.94 -8.89 -22.65
C PRO A 40 -3.67 -9.67 -22.25
N GLU A 41 -2.88 -10.06 -23.25
CA GLU A 41 -1.57 -10.64 -23.00
C GLU A 41 -0.72 -9.64 -22.20
N PRO A 42 -0.17 -10.03 -21.03
CA PRO A 42 0.67 -9.15 -20.24
C PRO A 42 1.88 -8.68 -21.05
N THR A 43 2.15 -7.38 -21.05
CA THR A 43 3.35 -6.84 -21.69
C THR A 43 4.53 -6.99 -20.73
N PRO A 44 5.62 -7.68 -21.12
CA PRO A 44 6.78 -7.83 -20.26
C PRO A 44 7.40 -6.47 -19.91
N VAL A 45 7.77 -6.30 -18.65
CA VAL A 45 8.47 -5.11 -18.17
C VAL A 45 9.89 -5.13 -18.76
N LYS A 46 10.29 -4.03 -19.39
CA LYS A 46 11.66 -3.84 -19.88
C LYS A 46 12.50 -3.35 -18.72
N THR A 47 13.38 -4.22 -18.22
CA THR A 47 14.22 -3.92 -17.07
C THR A 47 15.59 -4.57 -17.22
N ARG A 48 16.61 -3.97 -16.57
CA ARG A 48 17.93 -4.58 -16.39
C ARG A 48 17.97 -5.59 -15.24
N LEU A 49 16.95 -5.62 -14.38
CA LEU A 49 16.90 -6.52 -13.23
C LEU A 49 16.74 -7.98 -13.68
N PRO A 50 17.50 -8.91 -13.07
CA PRO A 50 17.24 -10.34 -13.20
C PRO A 50 15.80 -10.68 -12.76
N PRO A 51 15.08 -11.56 -13.48
CA PRO A 51 13.71 -11.96 -13.13
C PRO A 51 13.55 -12.48 -11.70
N GLU A 52 14.60 -13.08 -11.16
CA GLU A 52 14.61 -13.69 -9.83
C GLU A 52 14.49 -12.65 -8.71
N ILE A 53 14.97 -11.43 -8.93
CA ILE A 53 14.96 -10.34 -7.92
C ILE A 53 13.94 -9.25 -8.22
N PHE A 54 13.26 -9.32 -9.37
CA PHE A 54 12.34 -8.27 -9.81
C PHE A 54 11.22 -8.01 -8.80
N GLY A 55 10.65 -9.09 -8.22
CA GLY A 55 9.63 -8.97 -7.19
C GLY A 55 10.14 -8.26 -5.94
N ASP A 56 11.32 -8.63 -5.45
CA ASP A 56 11.93 -8.01 -4.26
C ASP A 56 12.26 -6.54 -4.49
N ALA A 57 12.77 -6.20 -5.67
CA ALA A 57 13.02 -4.81 -6.06
C ALA A 57 11.72 -3.99 -6.07
N LEU A 58 10.63 -4.54 -6.61
CA LEU A 58 9.33 -3.86 -6.57
C LEU A 58 8.78 -3.70 -5.15
N MET A 59 8.99 -4.66 -4.26
CA MET A 59 8.61 -4.50 -2.84
C MET A 59 9.35 -3.33 -2.19
N VAL A 60 10.66 -3.19 -2.45
CA VAL A 60 11.45 -2.05 -1.94
C VAL A 60 10.97 -0.74 -2.57
N LEU A 61 10.70 -0.73 -3.87
CA LEU A 61 10.18 0.45 -4.58
C LEU A 61 8.82 0.88 -4.03
N GLU A 62 7.92 -0.07 -3.77
CA GLU A 62 6.61 0.17 -3.17
C GLU A 62 6.75 0.72 -1.74
N PHE A 63 7.67 0.15 -0.94
CA PHE A 63 7.96 0.66 0.39
C PHE A 63 8.43 2.12 0.35
N LEU A 64 9.41 2.44 -0.50
CA LEU A 64 9.94 3.80 -0.64
C LEU A 64 8.85 4.77 -1.12
N ASN A 65 7.99 4.34 -2.03
CA ASN A 65 6.87 5.17 -2.50
C ASN A 65 5.78 5.37 -1.43
N ALA A 66 5.47 4.35 -0.63
CA ALA A 66 4.40 4.40 0.37
C ALA A 66 4.83 5.08 1.68
N PHE A 67 6.09 4.92 2.08
CA PHE A 67 6.58 5.34 3.38
C PHE A 67 7.76 6.32 3.32
N GLY A 68 8.31 6.62 2.14
CA GLY A 68 9.47 7.49 2.01
C GLY A 68 9.29 8.87 2.64
N GLU A 69 8.09 9.46 2.54
CA GLU A 69 7.79 10.75 3.16
C GLU A 69 7.92 10.73 4.70
N LEU A 70 7.68 9.59 5.36
CA LEU A 70 7.83 9.47 6.81
C LEU A 70 9.29 9.53 7.28
N PHE A 71 10.22 9.31 6.35
CA PHE A 71 11.65 9.28 6.61
C PHE A 71 12.38 10.41 5.86
N ASP A 72 11.65 11.44 5.42
CA ASP A 72 12.18 12.58 4.68
C ASP A 72 12.94 12.21 3.39
N LEU A 73 12.53 11.13 2.70
CA LEU A 73 13.18 10.60 1.48
C LEU A 73 13.44 11.65 0.39
N GLN A 74 12.65 12.73 0.34
CA GLN A 74 12.80 13.80 -0.63
C GLN A 74 14.08 14.63 -0.45
N ASP A 75 14.72 14.58 0.73
CA ASP A 75 15.99 15.25 0.98
C ASP A 75 17.14 14.59 0.19
N GLU A 76 17.13 13.26 0.07
CA GLU A 76 18.07 12.51 -0.77
C GLU A 76 17.56 12.35 -2.22
N PHE A 77 16.27 12.09 -2.40
CA PHE A 77 15.64 11.83 -3.70
C PHE A 77 14.47 12.80 -3.95
N PRO A 78 14.74 14.05 -4.40
CA PRO A 78 13.71 15.08 -4.57
C PRO A 78 12.57 14.69 -5.51
N ASP A 79 12.89 13.90 -6.55
CA ASP A 79 11.92 13.39 -7.54
C ASP A 79 11.41 11.97 -7.20
N GLY A 80 11.79 11.45 -6.02
CA GLY A 80 11.53 10.08 -5.59
C GLY A 80 12.42 9.04 -6.26
N VAL A 81 12.22 7.78 -5.87
CA VAL A 81 12.96 6.64 -6.41
C VAL A 81 12.10 5.99 -7.49
N THR A 82 12.58 6.01 -8.74
CA THR A 82 11.93 5.34 -9.88
C THR A 82 12.50 3.95 -10.09
N LEU A 83 11.86 3.14 -10.95
CA LEU A 83 12.41 1.85 -11.34
C LEU A 83 13.78 2.02 -12.02
N GLU A 84 13.97 3.06 -12.82
CA GLU A 84 15.24 3.37 -13.46
C GLU A 84 16.35 3.70 -12.44
N VAL A 85 16.04 4.46 -11.39
CA VAL A 85 16.97 4.77 -10.29
C VAL A 85 17.32 3.50 -9.51
N LEU A 86 16.31 2.69 -9.17
CA LEU A 86 16.51 1.44 -8.45
C LEU A 86 17.30 0.43 -9.29
N GLU A 87 17.09 0.38 -10.60
CA GLU A 87 17.91 -0.40 -11.52
C GLU A 87 19.37 0.03 -11.49
N GLU A 88 19.63 1.33 -11.51
CA GLU A 88 20.99 1.85 -11.44
C GLU A 88 21.65 1.56 -10.08
N ALA A 89 20.87 1.60 -9.01
CA ALA A 89 21.35 1.23 -7.68
C ALA A 89 21.75 -0.26 -7.63
N LEU A 90 20.93 -1.15 -8.19
CA LEU A 90 21.16 -2.60 -8.06
C LEU A 90 22.12 -3.18 -9.10
N VAL A 91 22.20 -2.58 -10.29
CA VAL A 91 23.00 -3.10 -11.42
C VAL A 91 24.23 -2.23 -11.72
N GLY A 92 24.20 -0.96 -11.30
CA GLY A 92 25.31 -0.03 -11.47
C GLY A 92 26.52 -0.39 -10.60
N ASN A 93 27.64 0.28 -10.87
CA ASN A 93 28.89 0.10 -10.13
C ASN A 93 29.50 1.46 -9.75
N ASP A 94 28.64 2.41 -9.39
CA ASP A 94 29.02 3.75 -8.97
C ASP A 94 28.96 3.84 -7.44
N SER A 95 30.11 4.10 -6.81
CA SER A 95 30.23 4.26 -5.35
C SER A 95 29.59 5.54 -4.84
N GLU A 96 29.36 6.51 -5.73
CA GLU A 96 28.63 7.76 -5.44
C GLU A 96 27.21 7.74 -6.02
N GLY A 97 26.76 6.56 -6.47
CA GLY A 97 25.45 6.38 -7.10
C GLY A 97 24.31 6.13 -6.11
N PRO A 98 23.10 5.89 -6.64
CA PRO A 98 21.87 5.80 -5.86
C PRO A 98 21.84 4.64 -4.86
N LEU A 99 22.67 3.60 -5.04
CA LEU A 99 22.82 2.54 -4.04
C LEU A 99 23.39 3.09 -2.74
N CYS A 100 24.42 3.94 -2.84
CA CYS A 100 25.09 4.52 -1.69
C CYS A 100 24.14 5.47 -0.95
N GLU A 101 23.43 6.31 -1.70
CA GLU A 101 22.38 7.20 -1.17
C GLU A 101 21.27 6.41 -0.45
N LEU A 102 20.75 5.34 -1.06
CA LEU A 102 19.75 4.47 -0.42
C LEU A 102 20.28 3.82 0.86
N LEU A 103 21.54 3.36 0.88
CA LEU A 103 22.14 2.80 2.08
C LEU A 103 22.27 3.84 3.19
N PHE A 104 22.67 5.07 2.86
CA PHE A 104 22.74 6.15 3.84
C PHE A 104 21.35 6.55 4.35
N PHE A 105 20.35 6.62 3.49
CA PHE A 105 18.96 6.86 3.86
C PHE A 105 18.47 5.80 4.85
N PHE A 106 18.57 4.51 4.52
CA PHE A 106 18.11 3.44 5.41
C PHE A 106 18.87 3.39 6.73
N LEU A 107 20.19 3.58 6.71
CA LEU A 107 20.99 3.58 7.95
C LEU A 107 20.64 4.78 8.83
N THR A 108 20.41 5.95 8.25
CA THR A 108 19.97 7.15 8.97
C THR A 108 18.63 6.90 9.64
N ALA A 109 17.65 6.39 8.90
CA ALA A 109 16.32 6.06 9.42
C ALA A 109 16.39 5.02 10.56
N ILE A 110 17.20 3.96 10.40
CA ILE A 110 17.41 2.94 11.45
C ILE A 110 18.00 3.56 12.71
N PHE A 111 19.05 4.38 12.58
CA PHE A 111 19.69 4.98 13.75
C PHE A 111 18.82 6.02 14.44
N GLN A 112 18.04 6.80 13.69
CA GLN A 112 17.04 7.70 14.25
C GLN A 112 15.98 6.94 15.03
N ALA A 113 15.41 5.88 14.45
CA ALA A 113 14.42 5.04 15.13
C ALA A 113 14.96 4.41 16.42
N ILE A 114 16.20 3.91 16.41
CA ILE A 114 16.84 3.37 17.62
C ILE A 114 17.02 4.45 18.68
N ALA A 115 17.48 5.66 18.30
CA ALA A 115 17.68 6.75 19.24
C ALA A 115 16.35 7.26 19.85
N GLU A 116 15.29 7.33 19.04
CA GLU A 116 13.95 7.68 19.50
C GLU A 116 13.39 6.63 20.49
N GLU A 117 13.56 5.33 20.18
CA GLU A 117 13.14 4.25 21.08
C GLU A 117 13.87 4.32 22.43
N GLU A 118 15.19 4.55 22.42
CA GLU A 118 15.98 4.71 23.65
C GLU A 118 15.54 5.94 24.47
N GLU A 119 15.20 7.05 23.82
CA GLU A 119 14.71 8.25 24.48
C GLU A 119 13.34 8.02 25.14
N GLU A 120 12.42 7.35 24.45
CA GLU A 120 11.10 7.01 25.01
C GLU A 120 11.22 6.08 26.22
N VAL A 121 12.08 5.05 26.16
CA VAL A 121 12.35 4.17 27.31
C VAL A 121 12.93 4.97 28.49
N ALA A 122 13.83 5.92 28.23
CA ALA A 122 14.39 6.77 29.28
C ALA A 122 13.33 7.69 29.92
N LYS A 123 12.42 8.24 29.11
CA LYS A 123 11.29 9.05 29.60
C LYS A 123 10.35 8.22 30.47
N GLU A 124 9.98 7.01 30.03
CA GLU A 124 9.13 6.10 30.81
C GLU A 124 9.75 5.79 32.18
N GLN A 125 11.05 5.47 32.21
CA GLN A 125 11.76 5.22 33.47
C GLN A 125 11.80 6.43 34.40
N LEU A 126 11.96 7.65 33.87
CA LEU A 126 11.89 8.89 34.65
C LEU A 126 10.48 9.09 35.23
N THR A 127 9.43 8.87 34.43
CA THR A 127 8.05 9.00 34.91
C THR A 127 7.69 7.97 35.99
N ASP A 128 8.20 6.74 35.87
CA ASP A 128 8.02 5.69 36.88
C ASP A 128 8.77 6.01 38.17
N ALA A 129 9.96 6.61 38.08
CA ALA A 129 10.70 7.07 39.25
C ALA A 129 9.98 8.23 39.96
N ASP A 130 9.52 9.24 39.21
CA ASP A 130 8.81 10.40 39.77
C ASP A 130 7.49 10.00 40.43
N THR A 131 6.74 9.06 39.84
CA THR A 131 5.50 8.56 40.43
C THR A 131 5.75 7.75 41.70
N LYS A 132 6.85 6.98 41.75
CA LYS A 132 7.24 6.23 42.94
C LYS A 132 7.64 7.16 44.10
N ASP A 133 8.46 8.18 43.82
CA ASP A 133 8.85 9.19 44.82
C ASP A 133 7.63 9.93 45.40
N LEU A 134 6.64 10.26 44.54
CA LEU A 134 5.37 10.86 44.99
C LEU A 134 4.55 9.92 45.87
N THR A 135 4.52 8.62 45.58
CA THR A 135 3.81 7.65 46.44
C THR A 135 4.49 7.45 47.79
N GLU A 136 5.82 7.40 47.83
CA GLU A 136 6.58 7.26 49.09
C GLU A 136 6.40 8.50 49.99
N ALA A 137 6.41 9.71 49.43
CA ALA A 137 6.17 10.94 50.19
C ALA A 137 4.75 11.03 50.79
N LEU A 138 3.74 10.53 50.08
CA LEU A 138 2.36 10.52 50.59
C LEU A 138 2.13 9.45 51.67
N ASP A 139 2.87 8.35 51.64
CA ASP A 139 2.82 7.31 52.66
C ASP A 139 3.54 7.73 53.96
N GLU A 140 4.60 8.56 53.88
CA GLU A 140 5.28 9.11 55.07
C GLU A 140 4.43 10.17 55.81
N ASP A 141 3.60 10.93 55.10
CA ASP A 141 2.71 11.95 55.68
C ASP A 141 1.38 11.38 56.23
N ALA A 142 1.13 10.07 56.07
CA ALA A 142 -0.12 9.41 56.45
C ALA A 142 -0.16 8.79 57.86
N ASP A 143 0.89 8.95 58.68
CA ASP A 143 0.95 8.37 60.04
C ASP A 143 0.60 9.42 61.13
N PRO A 144 -0.48 9.22 61.93
CA PRO A 144 -0.95 10.14 62.98
C PRO A 144 -0.24 10.03 64.35
#